data_AF-A0AAW2M488-F1
#
_entry.id   AF-A0AAW2M488-F1
#
_cell.length_a   1.000
_cell.length_b   1.000
_cell.length_c   1.000
_cell.angle_alpha   90.00
_cell.angle_beta   90.00
_cell.angle_gamma   90.00
#
_symmetry.space_group_name_H-M   'P 1'
#
loop_
_entity.id
_entity.type
_entity.pdbx_description
1 polymer ?
#
loop_
_entity_poly.entity_id
_entity_poly.type
_entity_poly.pdbx_seq_one_letter_code
_entity_poly.pdbx_strand_id
1 'polypeptide(L)' 'MTENYQPPKFQQFNGHKDPRQHIAHFVETCNNAGTDGDLLVKQFVLSLKDVAFDWYIDLQA' A
#
# COMPACT_ATOMS: atom_id res chain seq x y z
N MET A 1 -18.92 5.55 -5.32
CA MET A 1 -17.83 4.55 -5.25
C MET A 1 -17.79 3.88 -6.61
N THR A 2 -16.68 3.96 -7.34
CA THR A 2 -16.58 3.47 -8.71
C THR A 2 -16.84 1.96 -8.72
N GLU A 3 -17.98 1.53 -9.27
CA GLU A 3 -18.45 0.13 -9.24
C GLU A 3 -17.52 -0.88 -9.95
N ASN A 4 -16.43 -0.41 -10.56
CA ASN A 4 -15.47 -1.21 -11.33
C ASN A 4 -14.02 -1.15 -10.82
N TYR A 5 -13.75 -0.56 -9.64
CA TYR A 5 -12.39 -0.55 -9.12
C TYR A 5 -12.04 -1.91 -8.51
N GLN A 6 -11.10 -2.63 -9.14
CA GLN A 6 -10.48 -3.81 -8.55
C GLN A 6 -9.14 -3.41 -7.91
N PRO A 7 -8.97 -3.64 -6.60
CA PRO A 7 -7.70 -3.43 -5.92
C PRO A 7 -6.57 -4.22 -6.62
N PRO A 8 -5.40 -3.61 -6.87
CA PRO A 8 -4.22 -4.35 -7.26
C PRO A 8 -3.87 -5.40 -6.20
N LYS A 9 -3.44 -6.58 -6.64
CA LYS A 9 -2.92 -7.59 -5.72
C LYS A 9 -1.47 -7.28 -5.38
N PHE A 10 -1.22 -6.91 -4.13
CA PHE A 10 0.14 -6.66 -3.64
C PHE A 10 0.76 -7.93 -3.07
N GLN A 11 2.08 -8.06 -3.24
CA GLN A 11 2.86 -8.84 -2.30
C GLN A 11 2.96 -8.05 -0.99
N GLN A 12 2.28 -8.53 0.05
CA GLN A 12 2.28 -7.84 1.33
C GLN A 12 3.67 -7.75 1.96
N PHE A 13 4.01 -6.58 2.48
CA PHE A 13 5.25 -6.25 3.13
C PHE A 13 5.14 -6.42 4.65
N ASN A 14 6.00 -7.25 5.22
CA ASN A 14 5.98 -7.58 6.65
C ASN A 14 6.98 -6.78 7.49
N GLY A 15 7.63 -5.77 6.92
CA GLY A 15 8.63 -4.96 7.63
C GLY A 15 10.05 -5.53 7.68
N HIS A 16 10.29 -6.75 7.17
CA HIS A 16 11.59 -7.42 7.33
C HIS A 16 12.50 -7.36 6.09
N LYS A 17 11.95 -6.98 4.92
CA LYS A 17 12.71 -6.83 3.66
C LYS A 17 13.08 -5.36 3.42
N ASP A 18 13.85 -5.05 2.37
CA ASP A 18 14.20 -3.67 2.03
C ASP A 18 12.93 -2.82 1.80
N PRO A 19 12.65 -1.82 2.65
CA PRO A 19 11.47 -0.97 2.50
C PRO A 19 11.49 -0.18 1.18
N ARG A 20 12.66 0.15 0.63
CA ARG A 20 12.77 0.92 -0.62
C ARG A 20 12.29 0.10 -1.82
N GLN A 21 12.59 -1.20 -1.82
CA GLN A 21 12.09 -2.11 -2.86
C GLN A 21 10.57 -2.20 -2.81
N HIS A 22 10.00 -2.28 -1.60
CA HIS A 22 8.55 -2.29 -1.42
C HIS A 22 7.91 -0.99 -1.94
N ILE A 23 8.46 0.18 -1.59
CA ILE A 23 7.94 1.47 -2.06
C ILE A 23 8.03 1.57 -3.59
N ALA A 24 9.15 1.17 -4.21
CA ALA A 24 9.29 1.20 -5.66
C ALA A 24 8.24 0.31 -6.36
N HIS A 25 8.04 -0.91 -5.86
CA HIS A 25 7.03 -1.82 -6.39
C HIS A 25 5.59 -1.32 -6.16
N PHE A 26 5.33 -0.71 -5.01
CA PHE A 26 4.04 -0.09 -4.70
C PHE A 26 3.71 1.03 -5.70
N VAL A 27 4.65 1.97 -5.92
CA VAL A 27 4.48 3.08 -6.87
C VAL A 27 4.28 2.57 -8.29
N GLU A 28 5.04 1.56 -8.73
CA GLU A 28 4.88 0.94 -10.06
C GLU A 28 3.49 0.30 -10.23
N THR A 29 3.02 -0.44 -9.22
CA THR A 29 1.70 -1.10 -9.23
C THR A 29 0.56 -0.09 -9.21
N CYS A 30 0.73 1.01 -8.47
CA CYS A 30 -0.25 2.08 -8.34
C CYS A 30 -0.25 3.07 -9.51
N ASN A 31 0.81 3.16 -10.31
CA ASN A 31 0.90 4.11 -11.44
C ASN A 31 -0.19 3.91 -12.51
N ASN A 32 -0.87 2.75 -12.51
CA ASN A 32 -2.02 2.47 -13.38
C ASN A 32 -3.37 2.82 -12.75
N ALA A 33 -3.43 3.06 -11.44
CA ALA A 33 -4.60 3.57 -10.74
C ALA A 33 -4.50 5.09 -10.70
N GLY A 34 -5.56 5.79 -11.12
CA GLY A 34 -5.57 7.26 -11.17
C GLY A 34 -5.11 7.92 -9.87
N THR A 35 -4.68 9.17 -9.98
CA THR A 35 -4.01 10.02 -8.95
C THR A 35 -4.86 10.37 -7.72
N ASP A 36 -5.83 9.54 -7.34
CA ASP A 36 -6.64 9.72 -6.15
C ASP A 36 -5.83 9.35 -4.90
N GLY A 37 -5.38 10.37 -4.17
CA GLY A 37 -4.57 10.21 -2.96
C GLY A 37 -5.23 9.34 -1.89
N ASP A 38 -6.54 9.43 -1.72
CA ASP A 38 -7.26 8.64 -0.71
C ASP A 38 -7.28 7.16 -1.08
N LEU A 39 -7.38 6.87 -2.38
CA LEU A 39 -7.30 5.51 -2.90
C LEU A 39 -5.89 4.94 -2.73
N LEU A 40 -4.86 5.75 -2.97
CA LEU A 40 -3.46 5.35 -2.79
C LEU A 40 -3.16 5.05 -1.32
N VAL A 41 -3.65 5.84 -0.37
CA VAL A 41 -3.49 5.56 1.06
C VAL A 41 -4.16 4.23 1.43
N LYS A 42 -5.38 3.97 0.98
CA LYS A 42 -6.06 2.69 1.22
C LYS A 42 -5.28 1.51 0.66
N GLN A 43 -4.72 1.64 -0.54
CA GLN A 43 -3.90 0.58 -1.14
C GLN A 43 -2.58 0.37 -0.42
N PHE A 44 -1.97 1.46 0.06
CA PHE A 44 -0.75 1.38 0.85
C PHE A 44 -0.98 0.53 2.10
N VAL A 45 -2.06 0.79 2.84
CA VAL A 45 -2.42 -0.01 4.03
C VAL A 45 -2.63 -1.48 3.69
N LEU A 46 -3.32 -1.79 2.59
CA LEU A 46 -3.54 -3.17 2.14
C LEU A 46 -2.24 -3.90 1.75
N SER A 47 -1.22 -3.15 1.36
CA SER A 47 0.10 -3.69 1.03
C SER A 47 0.95 -4.03 2.26
N LEU A 48 0.54 -3.65 3.47
CA LEU A 48 1.27 -3.95 4.72
C LEU A 48 0.70 -5.17 5.44
N LYS A 49 1.57 -5.83 6.21
CA LYS A 49 1.19 -6.87 7.18
C LYS A 49 2.18 -6.94 8.34
N ASP A 50 1.83 -7.71 9.36
CA ASP A 50 2.69 -7.99 10.53
C ASP A 50 3.26 -6.69 11.13
N VAL A 51 4.55 -6.68 11.47
CA VAL A 51 5.27 -5.55 12.09
C VAL A 51 5.13 -4.24 11.29
N ALA A 52 5.02 -4.31 9.96
CA ALA A 52 4.83 -3.10 9.16
C ALA A 52 3.43 -2.52 9.30
N PHE A 53 2.42 -3.37 9.46
CA PHE A 53 1.04 -2.93 9.71
C PHE A 53 0.90 -2.39 11.14
N ASP A 54 1.49 -3.06 12.12
CA ASP A 54 1.52 -2.59 13.51
C ASP A 54 2.18 -1.21 13.62
N TRP A 55 3.33 -1.03 12.96
CA TRP A 55 3.97 0.29 12.87
C TRP A 55 3.04 1.36 12.29
N TYR A 56 2.30 1.05 11.22
CA TYR A 56 1.42 2.01 10.56
C TYR A 56 0.26 2.46 11.46
N ILE A 57 -0.37 1.54 12.20
CA ILE A 57 -1.47 1.87 13.11
C ILE A 57 -1.01 2.62 14.37
N ASP A 58 0.25 2.42 14.77
CA ASP A 58 0.87 3.12 15.90
C ASP A 58 1.39 4.52 15.54
N LEU A 59 1.36 4.92 14.26
CA LEU A 59 1.64 6.30 13.85
C LEU A 59 0.59 7.23 14.46
N GLN A 60 0.96 7.94 15.52
CA GLN A 60 0.13 9.02 16.05
C GLN A 60 0.11 10.17 15.04
N ALA A 61 -1.10 10.64 14.72
CA ALA A 61 -1.37 11.73 13.77
C ALA A 61 -1.01 13.11 14.36
#